data_AF-Q73NU4-F1
#
_entry.id   AF-Q73NU4-F1
#
_cell.length_a   1.000
_cell.length_b   1.000
_cell.length_c   1.000
_cell.angle_alpha   90.00
_cell.angle_beta   90.00
_cell.angle_gamma   90.00
#
_symmetry.space_group_name_H-M   'P 1'
#
loop_
_entity.id
_entity.type
_entity.pdbx_description
1 polymer ?
#
loop_
_entity_poly.entity_id
_entity_poly.type
_entity_poly.pdbx_seq_one_letter_code
_entity_poly.pdbx_strand_id
1 'polypeptide(L)' 'MSTFEMDIKDRVKRETAKLMKNRGYPISEILLMTGLPESEIEEL' A
#
# COMPACT_ATOMS: atom_id res chain seq x y z
N MET A 1 19.84 -5.17 -1.21
CA MET A 1 18.55 -5.87 -0.99
C MET A 1 18.31 -6.72 -2.23
N SER A 2 18.02 -8.01 -2.05
CA SER A 2 17.74 -8.92 -3.17
C SER A 2 16.42 -8.52 -3.83
N THR A 3 16.32 -8.62 -5.16
CA THR A 3 15.08 -8.33 -5.93
C THR A 3 13.86 -9.08 -5.37
N PHE A 4 14.06 -10.31 -4.90
CA PHE A 4 13.02 -11.13 -4.28
C PHE A 4 12.43 -10.53 -2.99
N GLU A 5 13.25 -9.88 -2.16
CA GLU A 5 12.78 -9.25 -0.92
C GLU A 5 12.03 -7.94 -1.20
N MET A 6 12.38 -7.26 -2.29
CA MET A 6 11.72 -6.03 -2.72
C MET A 6 10.31 -6.32 -3.28
N ASP A 7 10.18 -7.38 -4.09
CA ASP A 7 8.89 -7.80 -4.66
C ASP A 7 7.89 -8.26 -3.58
N ILE A 8 8.35 -8.97 -2.55
CA ILE A 8 7.49 -9.40 -1.44
C ILE A 8 6.99 -8.17 -0.67
N LYS A 9 7.86 -7.21 -0.38
CA LYS A 9 7.48 -5.99 0.34
C LYS A 9 6.48 -5.16 -0.45
N ASP A 10 6.61 -5.06 -1.77
CA ASP A 10 5.66 -4.31 -2.60
C ASP A 10 4.27 -4.95 -2.59
N ARG A 11 4.19 -6.28 -2.75
CA ARG A 11 2.91 -7.01 -2.71
C ARG A 11 2.20 -6.84 -1.37
N VAL A 12 2.93 -6.95 -0.26
CA VAL A 12 2.34 -6.79 1.10
C VAL A 12 1.81 -5.37 1.31
N LYS A 13 2.51 -4.34 0.84
CA LYS A 13 2.05 -2.94 0.92
C LYS A 13 0.76 -2.71 0.15
N ARG A 14 0.68 -3.20 -1.10
CA ARG A 14 -0.53 -3.07 -1.94
C ARG A 14 -1.72 -3.79 -1.35
N GLU A 15 -1.55 -5.02 -0.87
CA GLU A 15 -2.64 -5.77 -0.23
C GLU A 15 -3.13 -5.09 1.06
N THR A 16 -2.20 -4.54 1.86
CA THR A 16 -2.55 -3.75 3.05
C THR A 16 -3.35 -2.50 2.67
N ALA A 17 -2.90 -1.76 1.65
CA ALA A 17 -3.60 -0.57 1.18
C ALA A 17 -5.02 -0.87 0.67
N LYS A 18 -5.21 -1.96 -0.10
CA LYS A 18 -6.55 -2.41 -0.54
C LYS A 18 -7.46 -2.71 0.65
N LEU A 19 -6.96 -3.43 1.65
CA LEU A 19 -7.74 -3.76 2.84
C LEU A 19 -8.15 -2.52 3.64
N MET A 20 -7.24 -1.55 3.79
CA MET A 20 -7.54 -0.29 4.47
C MET A 20 -8.53 0.57 3.68
N LYS A 21 -8.35 0.69 2.36
CA LYS A 21 -9.30 1.39 1.48
C LYS A 21 -10.70 0.80 1.58
N ASN A 22 -10.81 -0.53 1.52
CA ASN A 22 -12.08 -1.26 1.67
C ASN A 22 -12.71 -1.08 3.06
N ARG A 23 -11.91 -0.84 4.10
CA ARG A 23 -12.39 -0.53 5.45
C ARG A 23 -12.79 0.94 5.64
N GLY A 24 -12.55 1.79 4.63
CA GLY A 24 -12.90 3.22 4.67
C GLY A 24 -11.86 4.12 5.34
N TYR A 25 -10.61 3.67 5.44
CA TYR A 25 -9.53 4.53 5.94
C TYR A 25 -9.24 5.67 4.95
N PRO A 26 -8.89 6.87 5.44
CA PRO A 26 -8.51 7.98 4.58
C PRO A 26 -7.18 7.71 3.88
N ILE A 27 -7.02 8.23 2.66
CA ILE A 27 -5.84 8.03 1.81
C ILE A 27 -4.54 8.43 2.54
N SER A 28 -4.56 9.52 3.30
CA SER A 28 -3.43 9.99 4.09
C SER A 28 -2.94 8.98 5.14
N GLU A 29 -3.86 8.23 5.75
CA GLU A 29 -3.54 7.19 6.74
C GLU A 29 -3.02 5.91 6.06
N ILE A 30 -3.55 5.58 4.89
CA ILE A 30 -3.04 4.49 4.05
C ILE A 30 -1.63 4.79 3.55
N LEU A 31 -1.37 6.03 3.12
CA LEU A 31 -0.04 6.50 2.71
C LEU A 31 0.94 6.41 3.87
N LEU A 32 0.56 6.85 5.07
CA LEU A 32 1.41 6.79 6.26
C LEU A 32 1.79 5.35 6.62
N MET A 33 0.85 4.41 6.53
CA MET A 33 1.07 3.01 6.92
C MET A 33 1.83 2.19 5.88
N THR A 34 1.50 2.37 4.59
CA THR A 34 2.03 1.53 3.51
C THR A 34 3.23 2.17 2.80
N GLY A 35 3.35 3.50 2.90
CA GLY A 35 4.33 4.28 2.16
C GLY A 35 4.08 4.30 0.65
N LEU A 36 2.88 3.90 0.21
CA LEU A 36 2.46 4.02 -1.18
C LEU A 36 2.03 5.47 -1.46
N PRO A 37 2.33 6.00 -2.65
CA PRO A 37 1.88 7.33 -3.04
C PRO A 37 0.36 7.36 -3.19
N GLU A 38 -0.23 8.53 -2.97
CA GLU A 38 -1.70 8.71 -3.03
C GLU A 38 -2.26 8.27 -4.38
N SER A 39 -1.56 8.54 -5.48
CA SER A 39 -1.96 8.11 -6.83
C SER A 39 -2.09 6.59 -6.95
N GLU A 40 -1.17 5.82 -6.37
CA GLU A 40 -1.28 4.36 -6.37
C GLU A 40 -2.44 3.90 -5.49
N ILE A 41 -2.67 4.55 -4.35
CA ILE A 41 -3.77 4.21 -3.45
C ILE A 41 -5.15 4.52 -4.09
N GLU A 42 -5.24 5.59 -4.87
CA GLU A 42 -6.46 5.93 -5.63
C GLU A 42 -6.77 4.89 -6.70
N GLU A 43 -5.75 4.32 -7.34
CA GLU A 43 -5.87 3.29 -8.39
C GLU A 43 -6.13 1.86 -7.87
N LEU A 44 -5.90 1.58 -6.58
CA LEU A 44 -6.12 0.26 -5.93
C LEU A 44 -7.60 -0.11 -5.75
#